data_AF-A0A852K2Q2-F1
#
_entry.id   AF-A0A852K2Q2-F1
#
_cell.length_a   1.000
_cell.length_b   1.000
_cell.length_c   1.000
_cell.angle_alpha   90.00
_cell.angle_beta   90.00
_cell.angle_gamma   90.00
#
_symmetry.space_group_name_H-M   'P 1'
#
loop_
_entity.id
_entity.type
_entity.pdbx_description
1 polymer ?
#
loop_
_entity_poly.entity_id
_entity_poly.type
_entity_poly.pdbx_seq_one_letter_code
_entity_poly.pdbx_strand_id
1 'polypeptide(L)'
;YTGQCQPAEVQRNNRLGWLWAASSALYPSIYLPLALPPALRRRFVHHRLREALRVAARGAHGLLPVIPYSRLSFRRSARFLHLADLVHTIGESAALGAAGLVLWGDLSYSHSAVS
;
A
#
# COMPACT_ATOMS: atom_id res chain seq x y z
N TYR A 1 -7.10 -15.32 -9.27
CA TYR A 1 -6.70 -13.96 -8.86
C TYR A 1 -5.17 -13.81 -8.94
N THR A 2 -4.67 -12.98 -9.85
CA THR A 2 -3.22 -12.77 -10.06
C THR A 2 -2.65 -11.62 -9.23
N GLY A 3 -3.46 -10.90 -8.46
CA GLY A 3 -3.04 -9.72 -7.70
C GLY A 3 -2.64 -8.50 -8.54
N GLN A 4 -2.37 -8.68 -9.83
CA GLN A 4 -2.02 -7.61 -10.78
C GLN A 4 -3.12 -6.55 -10.85
N CYS A 5 -2.70 -5.30 -11.02
CA CYS A 5 -3.62 -4.22 -11.34
C CYS A 5 -4.36 -4.55 -12.64
N GLN A 6 -5.68 -4.39 -12.61
CA GLN A 6 -6.51 -4.64 -13.79
C GLN A 6 -6.08 -3.71 -14.93
N PRO A 7 -6.03 -4.18 -16.18
CA PRO A 7 -5.59 -3.36 -17.31
C PRO A 7 -6.34 -2.02 -17.44
N ALA A 8 -7.64 -2.03 -17.14
CA ALA A 8 -8.45 -0.81 -17.12
C ALA A 8 -7.97 0.21 -16.08
N GLU A 9 -7.55 -0.24 -14.89
CA GLU A 9 -7.03 0.64 -13.84
C GLU A 9 -5.65 1.18 -14.20
N VAL A 10 -4.78 0.37 -14.82
CA VAL A 10 -3.49 0.85 -15.33
C VAL A 10 -3.69 1.94 -16.37
N GLN A 11 -4.67 1.77 -17.28
CA GLN A 11 -5.01 2.80 -18.27
C GLN A 11 -5.57 4.07 -17.62
N ARG A 12 -6.43 3.95 -16.61
CA ARG A 12 -6.94 5.11 -15.85
C ARG A 12 -5.79 5.86 -15.17
N ASN A 13 -4.88 5.14 -14.50
CA ASN A 13 -3.70 5.73 -13.87
C ASN A 13 -2.79 6.43 -14.88
N ASN A 14 -2.68 5.93 -16.11
CA ASN A 14 -1.91 6.61 -17.17
C ASN A 14 -2.51 7.96 -17.56
N ARG A 15 -3.84 8.14 -17.46
CA ARG A 15 -4.53 9.42 -17.74
C ARG A 15 -4.39 10.44 -16.60
N LEU A 16 -3.91 10.02 -15.44
CA LEU A 16 -3.67 10.88 -14.27
C LEU A 16 -2.26 11.49 -14.27
N GLY A 17 -1.60 11.60 -15.43
CA GLY A 17 -0.27 12.19 -15.55
C GLY A 17 -0.13 13.57 -14.89
N TRP A 18 -1.18 14.39 -15.00
CA TRP A 18 -1.24 15.71 -14.36
C TRP A 18 -1.13 15.64 -12.83
N LEU A 19 -1.74 14.63 -12.21
CA LEU A 19 -1.70 14.43 -10.76
C LEU A 19 -0.31 13.99 -10.32
N TRP A 20 0.30 13.06 -11.07
CA TRP A 20 1.66 12.58 -10.78
C TRP A 20 2.69 13.70 -10.94
N ALA A 21 2.57 14.50 -11.99
CA ALA A 21 3.45 15.63 -12.24
C ALA A 21 3.38 16.70 -11.13
N ALA A 22 2.19 16.92 -10.55
CA ALA A 22 1.97 17.87 -9.45
C ALA A 22 2.30 17.29 -8.06
N SER A 23 2.61 16.00 -7.95
CA SER A 23 2.87 15.34 -6.66
C SER A 23 4.34 15.45 -6.25
N SER A 24 4.59 15.50 -4.94
CA SER A 24 5.94 15.38 -4.35
C SER A 24 6.29 13.96 -3.88
N ALA A 25 5.28 13.11 -3.70
CA ALA A 25 5.39 11.72 -3.26
C ALA A 25 4.09 10.96 -3.60
N LEU A 26 4.14 9.62 -3.60
CA LEU A 26 2.97 8.77 -3.79
C LEU A 26 2.67 7.95 -2.54
N TYR A 27 1.39 7.89 -2.17
CA TYR A 27 0.93 7.29 -0.92
C TYR A 27 -0.10 6.17 -1.14
N PRO A 28 0.27 5.05 -1.78
CA PRO A 28 -0.68 3.97 -2.03
C PRO A 28 -1.10 3.30 -0.72
N SER A 29 -2.40 3.10 -0.51
CA SER A 29 -2.88 2.24 0.60
C SER A 29 -2.62 0.77 0.28
N ILE A 30 -2.00 0.03 1.19
CA ILE A 30 -1.76 -1.42 1.08
C ILE A 30 -2.45 -2.22 2.20
N TYR A 31 -3.50 -1.65 2.81
CA TYR A 31 -4.23 -2.29 3.91
C TYR A 31 -4.81 -3.64 3.48
N LEU A 32 -4.43 -4.71 4.19
CA LEU A 32 -4.89 -6.06 3.90
C LEU A 32 -6.37 -6.22 4.28
N PRO A 33 -7.26 -6.61 3.35
CA PRO A 33 -8.62 -7.00 3.69
C PRO A 33 -8.63 -8.29 4.52
N LEU A 34 -9.49 -8.36 5.54
CA LEU A 34 -9.61 -9.57 6.37
C LEU A 34 -10.01 -10.80 5.57
N ALA A 35 -10.91 -10.61 4.59
CA ALA A 35 -11.39 -11.68 3.70
C ALA A 35 -10.36 -12.13 2.65
N LEU A 36 -9.20 -11.47 2.55
CA LEU A 36 -8.17 -11.86 1.59
C LEU A 36 -7.43 -13.11 2.08
N PRO A 37 -7.45 -14.23 1.33
CA PRO A 37 -6.77 -15.46 1.71
C PRO A 37 -5.28 -15.24 1.95
N PRO A 38 -4.66 -15.86 2.99
CA PRO A 38 -3.24 -15.68 3.32
C PRO A 38 -2.30 -15.84 2.12
N ALA A 39 -2.55 -16.85 1.28
CA ALA A 39 -1.77 -17.14 0.07
C ALA A 39 -1.74 -16.00 -0.97
N LEU A 40 -2.69 -15.05 -0.90
CA LEU A 40 -2.80 -13.93 -1.84
C LEU A 40 -2.33 -12.59 -1.27
N ARG A 41 -2.05 -12.49 0.03
CA ARG A 41 -1.75 -11.23 0.72
C ARG A 41 -0.47 -10.56 0.23
N ARG A 42 0.62 -11.32 0.12
CA ARG A 42 1.87 -10.81 -0.48
C ARG A 42 1.65 -10.28 -1.88
N ARG A 43 0.96 -11.07 -2.71
CA ARG A 43 0.70 -10.73 -4.12
C ARG A 43 -0.14 -9.46 -4.25
N PHE A 44 -1.14 -9.28 -3.39
CA PHE A 44 -1.95 -8.08 -3.31
C PHE A 44 -1.11 -6.83 -3.01
N VAL A 45 -0.22 -6.89 -2.00
CA VAL A 45 0.66 -5.76 -1.65
C VAL A 45 1.66 -5.50 -2.77
N HIS A 46 2.34 -6.55 -3.24
CA HIS A 46 3.36 -6.49 -4.28
C HIS A 46 2.90 -5.72 -5.52
N HIS A 47 1.74 -6.07 -6.08
CA HIS A 47 1.28 -5.43 -7.31
C HIS A 47 0.77 -4.00 -7.12
N ARG A 48 0.24 -3.65 -5.94
CA ARG A 48 -0.12 -2.26 -5.63
C ARG A 48 1.12 -1.38 -5.54
N LEU A 49 2.18 -1.89 -4.91
CA LEU A 49 3.47 -1.19 -4.84
C LEU A 49 4.12 -1.08 -6.22
N ARG A 50 4.12 -2.15 -7.02
CA ARG A 50 4.65 -2.11 -8.40
C ARG A 50 3.94 -1.09 -9.27
N GLU A 51 2.63 -0.99 -9.16
CA GLU A 51 1.88 0.03 -9.91
C GLU A 51 2.22 1.44 -9.45
N ALA A 52 2.34 1.66 -8.13
CA ALA A 52 2.76 2.95 -7.58
C ALA A 52 4.17 3.35 -8.07
N LEU A 53 5.13 2.42 -8.02
CA LEU A 53 6.49 2.62 -8.52
C LEU A 53 6.51 2.88 -10.03
N ARG A 54 5.64 2.21 -10.81
CA ARG A 54 5.51 2.45 -12.25
C ARG A 54 5.02 3.87 -12.57
N VAL A 55 4.06 4.40 -11.82
CA VAL A 55 3.58 5.77 -12.03
C VAL A 55 4.48 6.82 -11.37
N ALA A 56 5.28 6.45 -10.36
CA ALA A 56 6.30 7.32 -9.75
C ALA A 56 7.33 7.82 -10.76
N ALA A 57 7.58 7.05 -11.82
CA ALA A 57 8.44 7.44 -12.94
C ALA A 57 7.89 8.59 -13.79
N ARG A 58 6.67 9.06 -13.52
CA ARG A 58 6.02 10.19 -14.22
C ARG A 58 6.04 11.50 -13.42
N GLY A 59 6.87 11.60 -12.37
CA GLY A 59 7.06 12.85 -11.65
C GLY A 59 7.70 13.91 -12.55
N ALA A 60 7.31 15.18 -12.38
CA ALA A 60 7.79 16.28 -13.23
C ALA A 60 9.30 16.55 -13.06
N HIS A 61 9.85 16.21 -11.88
CA HIS A 61 11.23 16.49 -11.50
C HIS A 61 12.03 15.22 -11.16
N GLY A 62 11.59 14.06 -11.65
CA GLY A 62 12.26 12.77 -11.42
C GLY A 62 11.34 11.73 -10.77
N LEU A 63 11.95 10.67 -10.22
CA LEU A 63 11.23 9.58 -9.56
C LEU A 63 10.58 10.08 -8.27
N LEU A 64 9.26 9.93 -8.16
CA LEU A 64 8.55 10.26 -6.93
C LEU A 64 8.86 9.21 -5.83
N PRO A 65 9.16 9.62 -4.59
CA PRO A 65 9.24 8.69 -3.48
C PRO A 65 7.87 8.04 -3.25
N VAL A 66 7.87 6.71 -3.10
CA VAL A 66 6.67 5.93 -2.79
C VAL A 66 6.67 5.58 -1.30
N ILE A 67 5.67 6.07 -0.57
CA ILE A 67 5.52 5.91 0.87
C ILE A 67 4.15 5.27 1.14
N PRO A 68 4.02 3.94 1.03
CA PRO A 68 2.77 3.24 1.23
C PRO A 68 2.17 3.45 2.63
N TYR A 69 0.85 3.53 2.67
CA TYR A 69 0.07 3.47 3.91
C TYR A 69 -0.20 2.01 4.28
N SER A 70 0.27 1.59 5.45
CA SER A 70 0.02 0.28 6.06
C SER A 70 -0.67 0.40 7.42
N ARG A 71 -1.17 -0.73 7.94
CA ARG A 71 -1.82 -0.85 9.26
C ARG A 71 -1.23 -2.05 9.99
N LEU A 72 -1.30 -2.03 11.32
CA LEU A 72 -1.01 -3.21 12.15
C LEU A 72 -2.20 -4.17 12.26
N SER A 73 -3.39 -3.77 11.79
CA SER A 73 -4.62 -4.56 11.74
C SER A 73 -5.14 -4.72 10.32
N PHE A 74 -5.99 -5.72 10.11
CA PHE A 74 -6.73 -5.85 8.86
C PHE A 74 -7.62 -4.62 8.61
N ARG A 75 -7.83 -4.28 7.34
CA ARG A 75 -8.70 -3.18 6.90
C ARG A 75 -10.08 -3.34 7.54
N ARG A 76 -10.52 -2.29 8.25
CA ARG A 76 -11.82 -2.22 8.94
C ARG A 76 -12.01 -3.35 9.97
N SER A 77 -10.94 -3.75 10.65
CA SER A 77 -10.96 -4.74 11.71
C SER A 77 -10.00 -4.35 12.84
N ALA A 78 -10.37 -4.69 14.07
CA ALA A 78 -9.48 -4.61 15.23
C ALA A 78 -8.47 -5.79 15.29
N ARG A 79 -8.62 -6.80 14.43
CA ARG A 79 -7.71 -7.96 14.41
C ARG A 79 -6.35 -7.55 13.86
N PHE A 80 -5.32 -7.70 14.69
CA PHE A 80 -3.93 -7.51 14.29
C PHE A 80 -3.51 -8.47 13.17
N LEU A 81 -2.58 -7.99 12.35
CA LEU A 81 -1.88 -8.75 11.34
C LEU A 81 -0.95 -9.78 12.01
N HIS A 82 -0.84 -10.97 11.42
CA HIS A 82 0.17 -11.93 11.86
C HIS A 82 1.57 -11.49 11.41
N LEU A 83 2.62 -12.07 11.99
CA LEU A 83 4.00 -11.78 11.59
C LEU A 83 4.22 -11.94 10.08
N ALA A 84 3.68 -13.00 9.48
CA ALA A 84 3.76 -13.22 8.04
C ALA A 84 3.10 -12.09 7.23
N ASP A 85 2.00 -11.52 7.72
CA ASP A 85 1.31 -10.40 7.07
C ASP A 85 2.12 -9.10 7.19
N LEU A 86 2.82 -8.89 8.32
CA LEU A 86 3.75 -7.78 8.50
C LEU A 86 4.95 -7.88 7.54
N VAL A 87 5.51 -9.08 7.36
CA VAL A 87 6.55 -9.33 6.34
C VAL A 87 6.01 -9.04 4.94
N HIS A 88 4.79 -9.49 4.64
CA HIS A 88 4.15 -9.25 3.34
C HIS A 88 3.71 -7.80 3.10
N THR A 89 3.76 -6.93 4.10
CA THR A 89 3.42 -5.51 3.98
C THR A 89 4.66 -4.63 4.12
N ILE A 90 5.25 -4.58 5.31
CA ILE A 90 6.44 -3.78 5.63
C ILE A 90 7.66 -4.32 4.89
N GLY A 91 7.90 -5.64 4.99
CA GLY A 91 9.04 -6.29 4.34
C GLY A 91 8.98 -6.19 2.81
N GLU A 92 7.81 -6.44 2.22
CA GLU A 92 7.61 -6.29 0.76
C GLU A 92 7.80 -4.83 0.30
N SER A 93 7.40 -3.85 1.12
CA SER A 93 7.63 -2.42 0.82
C SER A 93 9.13 -2.09 0.79
N ALA A 94 9.89 -2.55 1.78
CA ALA A 94 11.34 -2.38 1.80
C ALA A 94 12.03 -3.10 0.63
N ALA A 95 11.63 -4.34 0.34
CA ALA A 95 12.21 -5.15 -0.73
C ALA A 95 11.99 -4.55 -2.13
N LEU A 96 10.88 -3.85 -2.35
CA LEU A 96 10.59 -3.17 -3.63
C LEU A 96 11.18 -1.75 -3.73
N GLY A 97 11.90 -1.27 -2.72
CA GLY A 97 12.53 0.05 -2.73
C GLY A 97 11.57 1.20 -2.45
N ALA A 98 10.53 0.98 -1.64
CA ALA A 98 9.74 2.09 -1.11
C ALA A 98 10.63 3.04 -0.29
N ALA A 99 10.40 4.34 -0.39
CA ALA A 99 11.18 5.35 0.31
C ALA A 99 10.90 5.40 1.82
N GLY A 100 9.78 4.80 2.25
CA GLY A 100 9.36 4.70 3.63
C GLY A 100 8.01 3.99 3.73
N LEU A 101 7.36 4.06 4.89
CA LEU A 101 6.03 3.49 5.12
C LEU A 101 5.33 4.28 6.21
N VAL A 102 4.07 4.64 5.97
CA VAL A 102 3.22 5.25 7.01
C VAL A 102 2.44 4.15 7.71
N LEU A 103 2.68 3.96 9.00
CA LEU A 103 1.81 3.14 9.86
C LEU A 103 0.63 4.00 10.31
N TRP A 104 -0.56 3.66 9.82
CA TRP A 104 -1.78 4.39 10.14
C TRP A 104 -2.64 3.63 11.15
N GLY A 105 -3.11 4.34 12.17
CA GLY A 105 -4.03 3.83 13.18
C GLY A 105 -5.34 4.61 13.16
N ASP A 106 -6.45 3.93 13.40
CA ASP A 106 -7.71 4.56 13.81
C ASP A 106 -7.77 4.69 15.34
N LEU A 107 -8.66 5.53 15.85
CA LEU A 107 -8.82 5.77 17.30
C LEU A 107 -9.11 4.49 18.11
N SER A 108 -9.53 3.40 17.46
CA SER A 108 -9.74 2.08 18.08
C SER A 108 -8.47 1.47 18.69
N TYR A 109 -7.27 1.85 18.24
CA TYR A 109 -6.01 1.42 18.87
C TYR A 109 -5.71 2.13 20.19
N SER A 110 -6.29 3.32 20.40
CA SER A 110 -5.98 4.22 21.51
C SER A 110 -7.03 4.21 22.62
N HIS A 111 -8.06 3.36 22.52
CA HIS A 111 -8.94 3.12 23.66
C HIS A 111 -8.24 2.19 24.66
N SER A 112 -7.84 2.75 25.79
CA SER A 112 -7.45 2.01 26.98
C SER A 112 -8.61 1.12 27.44
N ALA A 113 -8.30 -0.06 27.99
CA ALA A 113 -9.28 -0.83 28.74
C ALA A 113 -9.88 0.09 29.80
N VAL A 114 -11.21 0.24 29.79
CA VAL A 114 -11.91 0.92 30.89
C VAL A 114 -11.67 0.08 32.14
N SER A 115 -11.02 0.69 33.13
CA SER A 115 -10.80 0.13 34.47
C SER A 115 -12.11 -0.19 35.17
#